data_AF-A0A821NQT4-F1
#
_entry.id   AF-A0A821NQT4-F1
#
_cell.length_a   1.000
_cell.length_b   1.000
_cell.length_c   1.000
_cell.angle_alpha   90.00
_cell.angle_beta   90.00
_cell.angle_gamma   90.00
#
_symmetry.space_group_name_H-M   'P 1'
#
loop_
_entity.id
_entity.type
_entity.pdbx_description
1 polymer ?
#
loop_
_entity_poly.entity_id
_entity_poly.type
_entity_poly.pdbx_seq_one_letter_code
_entity_poly.pdbx_strand_id
1 'polypeptide(L)' 'YQVITMTEACKIILIFVSATDSTGLSCNKHMMKMRDMAMLCNNGYDQTENDIA' A
#
# COMPACT_ATOMS: atom_id res chain seq x y z
N TYR A 1 1.14 14.95 11.84
CA TYR A 1 1.00 13.98 10.75
C TYR A 1 2.09 14.27 9.73
N GLN A 2 2.53 13.26 8.97
CA GLN A 2 3.44 13.44 7.85
C GLN A 2 2.72 12.98 6.58
N VAL A 3 2.89 13.73 5.50
CA VAL A 3 2.43 13.35 4.17
C VAL A 3 3.67 12.90 3.42
N ILE A 4 3.70 11.62 3.03
CA ILE A 4 4.81 11.01 2.32
C ILE A 4 4.27 10.20 1.14
N THR A 5 5.15 9.88 0.20
CA THR A 5 4.79 9.08 -0.96
C THR A 5 4.82 7.58 -0.66
N MET A 6 4.08 6.77 -1.42
CA MET A 6 4.08 5.31 -1.27
C MET A 6 5.49 4.70 -1.49
N THR A 7 6.30 5.31 -2.35
CA THR A 7 7.69 4.90 -2.62
C THR A 7 8.62 5.07 -1.41
N GLU A 8 8.34 6.07 -0.57
CA GLU A 8 9.07 6.29 0.69
C GLU A 8 8.50 5.39 1.78
N ALA A 9 7.17 5.34 1.90
CA ALA A 9 6.44 4.60 2.91
C ALA A 9 6.75 3.10 2.89
N CYS A 10 6.84 2.50 1.70
CA CYS A 10 7.04 1.04 1.56
C CYS A 10 8.28 0.54 2.30
N LYS A 11 9.33 1.34 2.47
CA LYS A 11 10.59 0.92 3.09
C LYS A 11 10.57 0.95 4.62
N ILE A 12 9.63 1.66 5.23
CA ILE A 12 9.69 2.01 6.66
C ILE A 12 8.42 1.62 7.43
N ILE A 13 7.28 1.56 6.76
CA ILE A 13 5.99 1.29 7.40
C ILE A 13 5.75 -0.21 7.52
N LEU A 14 5.15 -0.62 8.64
CA LEU A 14 4.75 -1.99 8.91
C LEU A 14 3.28 -2.27 8.53
N ILE A 15 2.38 -1.28 8.68
CA ILE A 15 0.95 -1.44 8.45
C ILE A 15 0.49 -0.38 7.45
N PHE A 16 -0.04 -0.84 6.32
CA PHE A 16 -0.58 -0.01 5.24
C PHE A 16 -2.10 -0.18 5.18
N VAL A 17 -2.80 0.95 5.05
CA VAL A 17 -4.25 0.99 4.86
C VAL A 17 -4.53 1.86 3.65
N SER A 18 -5.12 1.27 2.61
CA SER A 18 -5.61 2.01 1.44
C SER A 18 -7.08 2.42 1.65
N ALA A 19 -7.43 3.63 1.19
CA ALA A 19 -8.74 4.25 1.42
C ALA A 19 -8.98 5.39 0.40
N THR A 20 -8.57 5.18 -0.84
CA THR A 20 -8.56 6.17 -1.92
C THR A 20 -9.57 5.89 -3.05
N ASP A 21 -10.16 4.69 -3.08
CA ASP A 21 -10.91 4.09 -4.18
C ASP A 21 -10.23 4.27 -5.55
N SER A 22 -8.89 4.22 -5.56
CA SER A 22 -8.06 4.42 -6.75
C SER A 22 -7.25 3.16 -7.05
N THR A 23 -7.44 2.61 -8.25
CA THR A 23 -6.78 1.38 -8.70
C THR A 23 -5.24 1.51 -8.75
N GLY A 24 -4.53 0.48 -8.29
CA GLY A 24 -3.07 0.35 -8.47
C GLY A 24 -2.21 1.21 -7.54
N LEU A 25 -2.77 1.67 -6.41
CA LEU A 25 -2.05 2.38 -5.36
C LEU A 25 -0.84 1.58 -4.85
N SER A 26 -1.07 0.32 -4.47
CA SER A 26 0.00 -0.62 -4.09
C SER A 26 0.24 -1.62 -5.21
N CYS A 27 1.10 -1.24 -6.16
CA CYS A 27 1.56 -2.15 -7.20
C CYS A 27 2.62 -3.15 -6.69
N ASN A 28 2.88 -4.20 -7.46
CA ASN A 28 3.88 -5.24 -7.14
C ASN A 28 5.26 -4.64 -6.75
N LYS A 29 5.69 -3.56 -7.41
CA LYS A 29 6.96 -2.87 -7.10
C LYS A 29 7.01 -2.24 -5.72
N HIS A 30 5.87 -1.81 -5.17
CA HIS A 30 5.78 -1.28 -3.82
C HIS A 30 5.82 -2.42 -2.80
N MET A 31 5.06 -3.49 -3.03
CA MET A 31 5.01 -4.66 -2.15
C MET A 31 6.37 -5.38 -2.04
N MET A 32 7.12 -5.50 -3.14
CA MET A 32 8.48 -6.08 -3.14
C MET A 32 9.51 -5.27 -2.32
N LYS A 33 9.21 -4.00 -2.03
CA LYS A 33 10.04 -3.13 -1.19
C LYS A 33 9.53 -3.03 0.24
N MET A 34 8.38 -3.63 0.53
CA MET A 34 7.83 -3.68 1.87
C MET A 34 8.74 -4.50 2.78
N ARG A 35 8.78 -4.09 4.05
CA ARG A 35 9.46 -4.85 5.09
C ARG A 35 8.84 -6.24 5.20
N ASP A 36 9.67 -7.23 5.52
CA ASP A 36 9.18 -8.57 5.88
C ASP A 36 8.12 -8.48 6.97
N MET A 37 7.06 -9.29 6.83
CA MET A 37 5.87 -9.29 7.70
C MET A 37 5.08 -7.97 7.72
N ALA A 38 5.22 -7.10 6.72
CA ALA A 38 4.34 -5.94 6.58
C ALA A 38 2.89 -6.38 6.30
N MET A 39 1.94 -5.64 6.87
CA MET A 39 0.51 -5.84 6.70
C MET A 39 -0.05 -4.79 5.73
N LEU A 40 -0.80 -5.24 4.73
CA LEU A 40 -1.48 -4.40 3.76
C LEU A 40 -2.98 -4.69 3.84
N CYS A 41 -3.78 -3.66 4.08
CA CYS A 41 -5.23 -3.75 4.16
C CYS A 41 -5.87 -2.73 3.21
N ASN A 42 -7.01 -3.09 2.62
CA ASN A 42 -7.84 -2.21 1.82
C ASN A 42 -9.15 -1.91 2.58
N ASN A 43 -9.38 -0.64 2.87
CA ASN A 43 -10.62 -0.14 3.46
C ASN A 43 -11.49 0.65 2.45
N GLY A 44 -11.06 0.75 1.19
CA GLY A 44 -11.87 1.23 0.09
C GLY A 44 -13.00 0.27 -0.27
N TYR A 45 -13.98 0.78 -1.02
CA TYR A 45 -15.02 -0.03 -1.64
C TYR A 45 -14.44 -0.89 -2.76
N ASP A 46 -13.54 -0.32 -3.56
CA ASP A 46 -12.93 -1.02 -4.69
C ASP A 46 -11.74 -1.88 -4.24
N GLN A 47 -11.80 -3.18 -4.51
CA GLN A 47 -10.72 -4.11 -4.19
C GLN A 47 -9.47 -3.92 -5.08
N THR A 48 -9.59 -3.21 -6.20
CA THR A 48 -8.52 -3.01 -7.17
C THR A 48 -7.47 -1.98 -6.74
N GLU A 49 -7.62 -1.34 -5.58
CA GLU A 49 -6.61 -0.41 -5.05
C GLU A 49 -5.23 -1.03 -4.91
N ASN A 50 -5.19 -2.31 -4.55
CA ASN A 50 -3.94 -3.06 -4.42
C ASN A 50 -3.89 -4.08 -5.55
N ASP A 51 -2.75 -4.14 -6.23
CA ASP A 51 -2.52 -5.02 -7.37
C ASP A 51 -2.18 -6.43 -6.86
N ILE A 52 -3.21 -7.13 -6.35
CA ILE A 52 -3.11 -8.47 -5.79
C ILE A 52 -3.48 -9.46 -6.91
N ALA A 53 -2.48 -10.18 -7.43
CA ALA A 53 -2.64 -11.25 -8.42
C ALA A 53 -2.17 -12.59 -7.85
#